data_AF-A0A1Q7AJB7-F1
#
_entry.id   AF-A0A1Q7AJB7-F1
#
_cell.length_a   1.000
_cell.length_b   1.000
_cell.length_c   1.000
_cell.angle_alpha   90.00
_cell.angle_beta   90.00
_cell.angle_gamma   90.00
#
_symmetry.space_group_name_H-M   'P 1'
#
loop_
_entity.id
_entity.type
_entity.pdbx_description
1 polymer ?
#
loop_
_entity_poly.entity_id
_entity_poly.type
_entity_poly.pdbx_seq_one_letter_code
_entity_poly.pdbx_strand_id
1 'polypeptide(L)'
;MCIVSAVAIQLGCGRRHDRRADRRAREDVESAASYQSDVEESLGATVAILVDTSGSMRQEAPGDTRPKYVVALEALEAMLDATEAFIAKRPDFPIKIGIYSFSSNVQRLLAIRAYDRAAVRDALDRLPRPGGGTAIGEALRAARPDLYRAGTFRKYLLVVTDGENTSGRSPVDVAREIFRKSDGAVQIYFVAFDTSPEKFAFLKEVGGDVLGAGTGAELRKALDDVYRGKILAEAPAEAEREPVKK
;
A
#
# COMPACT_ATOMS: atom_id res chain seq x y z
N MET A 1 52.16 -31.47 -46.85
CA MET A 1 52.36 -30.46 -45.79
C MET A 1 51.01 -29.82 -45.51
N CYS A 2 50.50 -30.07 -44.30
CA CYS A 2 49.24 -29.59 -43.76
C CYS A 2 49.29 -28.07 -43.46
N ILE A 3 48.15 -27.40 -43.44
CA ILE A 3 47.48 -26.92 -42.21
C ILE A 3 46.10 -26.38 -42.59
N VAL A 4 45.08 -26.91 -41.90
CA VAL A 4 43.67 -26.51 -41.92
C VAL A 4 43.48 -25.41 -40.88
N SER A 5 42.97 -24.24 -41.26
CA SER A 5 42.58 -23.19 -40.31
C SER A 5 41.14 -23.40 -39.85
N ALA A 6 40.98 -23.73 -38.57
CA ALA A 6 39.69 -23.85 -37.89
C ALA A 6 39.17 -22.45 -37.48
N VAL A 7 37.97 -22.10 -37.91
CA VAL A 7 37.20 -20.96 -37.39
C VAL A 7 36.35 -21.45 -36.23
N ALA A 8 36.66 -20.99 -35.02
CA ALA A 8 35.87 -21.27 -33.83
C ALA A 8 34.67 -20.31 -33.77
N ILE A 9 33.46 -20.84 -33.95
CA ILE A 9 32.21 -20.17 -33.62
C ILE A 9 31.98 -20.34 -32.11
N GLN A 10 32.23 -19.30 -31.31
CA GLN A 10 31.80 -19.27 -29.91
C GLN A 10 30.35 -18.80 -29.82
N LEU A 11 29.49 -19.71 -29.39
CA LEU A 11 28.09 -19.48 -29.01
C LEU A 11 28.00 -18.52 -27.81
N GLY A 12 27.41 -17.34 -28.03
CA GLY A 12 27.13 -16.35 -27.00
C GLY A 12 25.87 -16.65 -26.18
N CYS A 13 25.88 -17.69 -25.35
CA CYS A 13 24.88 -17.94 -24.30
C CYS A 13 25.39 -17.44 -22.94
N GLY A 14 25.38 -16.12 -22.72
CA GLY A 14 25.87 -15.55 -21.45
C GLY A 14 25.26 -14.22 -20.99
N ARG A 15 24.45 -13.54 -21.80
CA ARG A 15 24.03 -12.14 -21.52
C ARG A 15 22.69 -11.95 -20.79
N ARG A 16 21.96 -13.03 -20.45
CA ARG A 16 20.64 -12.92 -19.78
C ARG A 16 20.69 -13.08 -18.26
N HIS A 17 21.67 -13.81 -17.73
CA HIS A 17 21.78 -14.04 -16.28
C HIS A 17 22.31 -12.80 -15.54
N ASP A 18 23.24 -12.09 -16.18
CA ASP A 18 23.93 -10.94 -15.58
C ASP A 18 22.99 -9.74 -15.37
N ARG A 19 22.11 -9.45 -16.35
CA ARG A 19 21.14 -8.35 -16.25
C ARG A 19 20.10 -8.54 -15.14
N ARG A 20 19.77 -9.79 -14.78
CA ARG A 20 18.84 -10.09 -13.66
C ARG A 20 19.53 -9.94 -12.30
N ALA A 21 20.78 -10.36 -12.20
CA ALA A 21 21.59 -10.19 -11.00
C ALA A 21 21.88 -8.71 -10.75
N ASP A 22 22.27 -7.97 -11.80
CA ASP A 22 22.58 -6.55 -11.73
C ASP A 22 21.32 -5.69 -11.43
N ARG A 23 20.15 -6.09 -11.96
CA ARG A 23 18.86 -5.45 -11.60
C ARG A 23 18.45 -5.73 -10.15
N ARG A 24 18.61 -6.97 -9.67
CA ARG A 24 18.35 -7.30 -8.25
C ARG A 24 19.30 -6.53 -7.34
N ALA A 25 20.59 -6.49 -7.66
CA ALA A 25 21.57 -5.72 -6.92
C ALA A 25 21.25 -4.21 -6.89
N ARG A 26 20.77 -3.64 -8.00
CA ARG A 26 20.30 -2.24 -8.03
C ARG A 26 19.03 -2.03 -7.20
N GLU A 27 18.05 -2.93 -7.28
CA GLU A 27 16.84 -2.90 -6.45
C GLU A 27 17.17 -3.08 -4.96
N ASP A 28 18.21 -3.84 -4.62
CA ASP A 28 18.70 -4.07 -3.25
C ASP A 28 19.52 -2.88 -2.71
N VAL A 29 20.26 -2.16 -3.57
CA VAL A 29 20.99 -0.94 -3.21
C VAL A 29 20.02 0.25 -3.05
N GLU A 30 19.03 0.38 -3.92
CA GLU A 30 17.95 1.38 -3.80
C GLU A 30 17.04 1.08 -2.59
N SER A 31 17.02 -0.19 -2.17
CA SER A 31 16.44 -0.62 -0.90
C SER A 31 17.32 -0.21 0.29
N ALA A 32 18.65 -0.36 0.26
CA ALA A 32 19.51 -0.15 1.43
C ALA A 32 19.64 1.31 1.93
N ALA A 33 19.15 2.31 1.20
CA ALA A 33 19.15 3.69 1.67
C ALA A 33 18.24 3.85 2.91
N SER A 34 18.79 4.38 4.00
CA SER A 34 18.02 4.85 5.15
C SER A 34 17.05 5.94 4.71
N TYR A 35 15.86 6.01 5.32
CA TYR A 35 14.87 7.04 5.01
C TYR A 35 15.48 8.43 5.15
N GLN A 36 15.57 9.12 4.03
CA GLN A 36 15.61 10.57 3.97
C GLN A 36 14.32 10.96 3.29
N SER A 37 13.54 11.84 3.89
CA SER A 37 12.47 12.48 3.13
C SER A 37 13.11 13.16 1.93
N ASP A 38 12.84 12.67 0.71
CA ASP A 38 13.41 13.24 -0.52
C ASP A 38 12.98 14.71 -0.74
N VAL A 39 12.07 15.20 0.09
CA VAL A 39 11.43 16.52 0.04
C VAL A 39 11.26 17.06 1.47
N GLU A 40 11.32 18.38 1.66
CA GLU A 40 10.96 19.03 2.92
C GLU A 40 9.51 18.66 3.31
N GLU A 41 9.34 18.10 4.50
CA GLU A 41 8.05 17.61 4.96
C GLU A 41 7.19 18.76 5.48
N SER A 42 5.93 18.76 5.04
CA SER A 42 4.92 19.73 5.48
C SER A 42 3.85 19.04 6.33
N LEU A 43 3.15 19.84 7.14
CA LEU A 43 1.95 19.38 7.85
C LEU A 43 0.95 18.81 6.83
N GLY A 44 0.39 17.64 7.14
CA GLY A 44 -0.57 16.94 6.29
C GLY A 44 -0.46 15.42 6.43
N ALA A 45 -1.32 14.70 5.73
CA ALA A 45 -1.33 13.25 5.68
C ALA A 45 -1.33 12.72 4.25
N THR A 46 -0.54 11.69 4.00
CA THR A 46 -0.59 10.90 2.78
C THR A 46 -1.06 9.50 3.07
N VAL A 47 -2.06 9.03 2.32
CA VAL A 47 -2.61 7.68 2.42
C VAL A 47 -2.44 6.96 1.09
N ALA A 48 -1.71 5.85 1.09
CA ALA A 48 -1.67 4.91 -0.02
C ALA A 48 -2.64 3.76 0.26
N ILE A 49 -3.72 3.69 -0.52
CA ILE A 49 -4.77 2.67 -0.40
C ILE A 49 -4.42 1.50 -1.33
N LEU A 50 -4.28 0.31 -0.74
CA LEU A 50 -3.94 -0.94 -1.40
C LEU A 50 -5.17 -1.84 -1.36
N VAL A 51 -5.81 -2.02 -2.51
CA VAL A 51 -7.05 -2.77 -2.66
C VAL A 51 -6.77 -4.16 -3.20
N ASP A 52 -7.15 -5.19 -2.45
CA ASP A 52 -7.05 -6.57 -2.90
C ASP A 52 -8.06 -6.85 -4.02
N THR A 53 -7.55 -7.42 -5.10
CA THR A 53 -8.28 -7.86 -6.28
C THR A 53 -7.94 -9.33 -6.59
N SER A 54 -7.60 -10.11 -5.57
CA SER A 54 -7.34 -11.54 -5.66
C SER A 54 -8.60 -12.34 -6.00
N GLY A 55 -8.44 -13.60 -6.41
CA GLY A 55 -9.56 -14.43 -6.85
C GLY A 55 -10.64 -14.69 -5.80
N SER A 56 -10.29 -14.68 -4.50
CA SER A 56 -11.21 -14.86 -3.36
C SER A 56 -12.22 -13.72 -3.25
N MET A 57 -11.85 -12.51 -3.66
CA MET A 57 -12.74 -11.34 -3.65
C MET A 57 -13.96 -11.47 -4.57
N ARG A 58 -14.04 -12.48 -5.44
CA ARG A 58 -15.24 -12.80 -6.26
C ARG A 58 -16.31 -13.56 -5.49
N GLN A 59 -15.97 -14.15 -4.34
CA GLN A 59 -16.93 -14.87 -3.51
C GLN A 59 -17.95 -13.90 -2.94
N GLU A 60 -19.11 -14.41 -2.57
CA GLU A 60 -20.14 -13.64 -1.88
C GLU A 60 -19.57 -13.08 -0.57
N ALA A 61 -19.94 -11.83 -0.26
CA ALA A 61 -19.62 -11.25 1.02
C ALA A 61 -20.49 -11.89 2.12
N PRO A 62 -19.98 -12.07 3.34
CA PRO A 62 -20.80 -12.66 4.39
C PRO A 62 -22.02 -11.80 4.69
N GLY A 63 -23.20 -12.41 4.61
CA GLY A 63 -24.47 -11.73 4.79
C GLY A 63 -24.92 -10.86 3.60
N ASP A 64 -24.26 -10.96 2.44
CA ASP A 64 -24.62 -10.21 1.23
C ASP A 64 -24.52 -11.13 -0.02
N THR A 65 -25.49 -11.03 -0.92
CA THR A 65 -25.50 -11.82 -2.17
C THR A 65 -24.51 -11.30 -3.21
N ARG A 66 -23.97 -10.10 -2.99
CA ARG A 66 -23.01 -9.46 -3.88
C ARG A 66 -21.59 -9.95 -3.58
N PRO A 67 -20.69 -9.96 -4.58
CA PRO A 67 -19.30 -10.30 -4.35
C PRO A 67 -18.58 -9.36 -3.39
N LYS A 68 -17.59 -9.87 -2.64
CA LYS A 68 -16.77 -9.09 -1.69
C LYS A 68 -16.17 -7.83 -2.30
N TYR A 69 -15.65 -7.88 -3.52
CA TYR A 69 -15.07 -6.69 -4.16
C TYR A 69 -16.08 -5.56 -4.39
N VAL A 70 -17.36 -5.88 -4.61
CA VAL A 70 -18.43 -4.88 -4.76
C VAL A 70 -18.69 -4.21 -3.41
N VAL A 71 -18.82 -5.01 -2.35
CA VAL A 71 -19.03 -4.51 -0.99
C VAL A 71 -17.85 -3.67 -0.51
N ALA A 72 -16.62 -4.08 -0.83
CA ALA A 72 -15.42 -3.33 -0.52
C ALA A 72 -15.34 -1.99 -1.28
N LEU A 73 -15.74 -1.96 -2.54
CA LEU A 73 -15.82 -0.73 -3.33
C LEU A 73 -16.81 0.27 -2.70
N GLU A 74 -18.02 -0.18 -2.33
CA GLU A 74 -19.01 0.68 -1.66
C GLU A 74 -18.50 1.23 -0.32
N ALA A 75 -17.79 0.41 0.45
CA ALA A 75 -17.21 0.85 1.72
C ALA A 75 -16.09 1.88 1.53
N LEU A 76 -15.24 1.70 0.50
CA LEU A 76 -14.21 2.68 0.11
C LEU A 76 -14.83 3.99 -0.39
N GLU A 77 -15.92 3.93 -1.14
CA GLU A 77 -16.65 5.13 -1.57
C GLU A 77 -17.25 5.89 -0.40
N ALA A 78 -17.83 5.19 0.59
CA ALA A 78 -18.37 5.81 1.79
C ALA A 78 -17.28 6.50 2.64
N MET A 79 -16.05 5.95 2.66
CA MET A 79 -14.90 6.59 3.30
C MET A 79 -14.55 7.96 2.66
N LEU A 80 -14.89 8.19 1.39
CA LEU A 80 -14.69 9.50 0.75
C LEU A 80 -15.55 10.59 1.38
N ASP A 81 -16.75 10.25 1.86
CA ASP A 81 -17.60 11.21 2.58
C ASP A 81 -16.96 11.64 3.91
N ALA A 82 -16.29 10.70 4.61
CA ALA A 82 -15.55 11.02 5.81
C ALA A 82 -14.34 11.94 5.53
N THR A 83 -13.69 11.73 4.38
CA THR A 83 -12.56 12.56 3.93
C THR A 83 -12.98 13.99 3.62
N GLU A 84 -14.05 14.17 2.83
CA GLU A 84 -14.62 15.48 2.53
C GLU A 84 -15.05 16.24 3.78
N ALA A 85 -15.75 15.55 4.69
CA ALA A 85 -16.20 16.14 5.95
C ALA A 85 -15.03 16.60 6.83
N PHE A 86 -13.88 15.93 6.76
CA PHE A 86 -12.67 16.36 7.45
C PHE A 86 -12.03 17.58 6.78
N ILE A 87 -11.84 17.54 5.46
CA ILE A 87 -11.24 18.64 4.70
C ILE A 87 -12.06 19.92 4.87
N ALA A 88 -13.39 19.81 4.86
CA ALA A 88 -14.28 20.94 5.11
C ALA A 88 -14.09 21.57 6.51
N LYS A 89 -13.74 20.76 7.52
CA LYS A 89 -13.45 21.22 8.88
C LYS A 89 -12.02 21.72 9.06
N ARG A 90 -11.08 21.21 8.27
CA ARG A 90 -9.63 21.47 8.37
C ARG A 90 -9.01 21.69 6.98
N PRO A 91 -9.36 22.81 6.31
CA PRO A 91 -8.84 23.12 4.98
C PRO A 91 -7.33 23.42 4.97
N ASP A 92 -6.76 23.71 6.15
CA ASP A 92 -5.35 23.94 6.41
C ASP A 92 -4.51 22.65 6.47
N PHE A 93 -5.15 21.48 6.49
CA PHE A 93 -4.48 20.19 6.61
C PHE A 93 -4.56 19.41 5.28
N PRO A 94 -3.49 19.42 4.45
CA PRO A 94 -3.47 18.72 3.18
C PRO A 94 -3.61 17.21 3.34
N ILE A 95 -4.55 16.62 2.59
CA ILE A 95 -4.68 15.17 2.43
C ILE A 95 -4.22 14.80 1.02
N LYS A 96 -3.31 13.83 0.92
CA LYS A 96 -2.89 13.23 -0.35
C LYS A 96 -3.30 11.76 -0.38
N ILE A 97 -3.82 11.29 -1.51
CA ILE A 97 -4.24 9.90 -1.71
C ILE A 97 -3.59 9.31 -2.95
N GLY A 98 -3.13 8.07 -2.84
CA GLY A 98 -2.82 7.19 -3.97
C GLY A 98 -3.59 5.88 -3.85
N ILE A 99 -3.89 5.24 -4.98
CA ILE A 99 -4.66 4.00 -5.05
C ILE A 99 -3.91 2.97 -5.89
N TYR A 100 -3.79 1.78 -5.34
CA TYR A 100 -3.17 0.63 -5.98
C TYR A 100 -4.10 -0.56 -5.84
N SER A 101 -4.17 -1.38 -6.88
CA SER A 101 -4.76 -2.71 -6.78
C SER A 101 -3.67 -3.75 -6.75
N PHE A 102 -3.91 -4.87 -6.07
CA PHE A 102 -3.01 -6.00 -6.11
C PHE A 102 -3.75 -7.34 -6.21
N SER A 103 -3.13 -8.26 -6.91
CA SER A 103 -3.47 -9.68 -6.94
C SER A 103 -2.15 -10.46 -6.96
N SER A 104 -1.84 -11.22 -8.00
CA SER A 104 -0.48 -11.74 -8.24
C SER A 104 0.51 -10.66 -8.64
N ASN A 105 0.02 -9.51 -9.13
CA ASN A 105 0.82 -8.34 -9.49
C ASN A 105 0.19 -7.08 -8.89
N VAL A 106 0.95 -6.00 -8.82
CA VAL A 106 0.49 -4.70 -8.33
C VAL A 106 0.31 -3.74 -9.50
N GLN A 107 -0.78 -2.99 -9.49
CA GLN A 107 -1.06 -1.92 -10.45
C GLN A 107 -1.36 -0.63 -9.69
N ARG A 108 -0.67 0.46 -10.04
CA ARG A 108 -0.99 1.80 -9.54
C ARG A 108 -2.11 2.40 -10.39
N LEU A 109 -3.26 2.68 -9.77
CA LEU A 109 -4.47 3.22 -10.42
C LEU A 109 -4.57 4.74 -10.27
N LEU A 110 -4.02 5.26 -9.17
CA LEU A 110 -3.88 6.68 -8.89
C LEU A 110 -2.52 6.93 -8.23
N ALA A 111 -1.68 7.75 -8.88
CA ALA A 111 -0.46 8.23 -8.25
C ALA A 111 -0.81 9.13 -7.05
N ILE A 112 0.04 9.12 -6.01
CA ILE A 112 -0.17 9.95 -4.82
C ILE A 112 -0.22 11.42 -5.23
N ARG A 113 -1.36 12.06 -4.93
CA ARG A 113 -1.64 13.46 -5.23
C ARG A 113 -2.58 14.04 -4.19
N ALA A 114 -2.73 15.37 -4.17
CA ALA A 114 -3.75 16.03 -3.36
C ALA A 114 -5.13 15.42 -3.61
N TYR A 115 -5.91 15.26 -2.54
CA TYR A 115 -7.21 14.65 -2.58
C TYR A 115 -8.13 15.33 -3.59
N ASP A 116 -8.69 14.53 -4.48
CA ASP A 116 -9.66 14.91 -5.48
C ASP A 116 -10.65 13.75 -5.57
N ARG A 117 -11.89 14.00 -5.13
CA ARG A 117 -12.93 12.98 -5.05
C ARG A 117 -13.24 12.36 -6.40
N ALA A 118 -13.23 13.14 -7.48
CA ALA A 118 -13.49 12.62 -8.82
C ALA A 118 -12.35 11.70 -9.26
N ALA A 119 -11.10 12.14 -9.09
CA ALA A 119 -9.94 11.32 -9.44
C ALA A 119 -9.85 10.01 -8.64
N VAL A 120 -10.25 10.03 -7.37
CA VAL A 120 -10.30 8.85 -6.51
C VAL A 120 -11.41 7.89 -6.95
N ARG A 121 -12.62 8.39 -7.22
CA ARG A 121 -13.73 7.58 -7.76
C ARG A 121 -13.38 6.94 -9.09
N ASP A 122 -12.87 7.73 -10.04
CA ASP A 122 -12.40 7.23 -11.34
C ASP A 122 -11.34 6.13 -11.21
N ALA A 123 -10.48 6.20 -10.19
CA ALA A 123 -9.48 5.16 -9.95
C ALA A 123 -10.07 3.90 -9.34
N LEU A 124 -11.08 4.02 -8.46
CA LEU A 124 -11.82 2.90 -7.91
C LEU A 124 -12.66 2.18 -8.98
N ASP A 125 -13.29 2.93 -9.89
CA ASP A 125 -14.05 2.37 -11.03
C ASP A 125 -13.17 1.57 -12.00
N ARG A 126 -11.87 1.90 -12.05
CA ARG A 126 -10.87 1.20 -12.87
C ARG A 126 -10.24 -0.01 -12.16
N LEU A 127 -10.71 -0.39 -10.98
CA LEU A 127 -10.23 -1.60 -10.31
C LEU A 127 -10.38 -2.82 -11.24
N PRO A 128 -9.31 -3.63 -11.41
CA PRO A 128 -9.39 -4.81 -12.25
C PRO A 128 -10.38 -5.82 -11.65
N ARG A 129 -10.97 -6.65 -12.51
CA ARG A 129 -11.81 -7.77 -12.05
C ARG A 129 -10.98 -8.71 -11.18
N PRO A 130 -11.52 -9.23 -10.06
CA PRO A 130 -10.68 -10.00 -9.17
C PRO A 130 -10.24 -11.34 -9.75
N GLY A 131 -9.01 -11.74 -9.48
CA GLY A 131 -8.37 -12.94 -10.01
C GLY A 131 -6.94 -13.10 -9.50
N GLY A 132 -6.29 -14.21 -9.86
CA GLY A 132 -4.92 -14.48 -9.39
C GLY A 132 -4.81 -14.74 -7.88
N GLY A 133 -3.58 -14.62 -7.36
CA GLY A 133 -3.25 -14.75 -5.94
C GLY A 133 -3.29 -13.41 -5.21
N THR A 134 -2.64 -13.35 -4.05
CA THR A 134 -2.68 -12.23 -3.11
C THR A 134 -1.25 -11.82 -2.76
N ALA A 135 -0.71 -10.77 -3.38
CA ALA A 135 0.68 -10.30 -3.23
C ALA A 135 0.77 -9.05 -2.34
N ILE A 136 0.39 -9.18 -1.07
CA ILE A 136 0.39 -8.10 -0.07
C ILE A 136 1.79 -7.50 0.09
N GLY A 137 2.83 -8.33 0.22
CA GLY A 137 4.20 -7.85 0.38
C GLY A 137 4.69 -7.03 -0.82
N GLU A 138 4.31 -7.40 -2.04
CA GLU A 138 4.63 -6.60 -3.23
C GLU A 138 3.84 -5.29 -3.26
N ALA A 139 2.58 -5.28 -2.83
CA ALA A 139 1.76 -4.07 -2.77
C ALA A 139 2.36 -3.03 -1.82
N LEU A 140 2.77 -3.45 -0.62
CA LEU A 140 3.46 -2.59 0.35
C LEU A 140 4.75 -2.03 -0.23
N ARG A 141 5.57 -2.87 -0.86
CA ARG A 141 6.85 -2.48 -1.47
C ARG A 141 6.65 -1.50 -2.62
N ALA A 142 5.63 -1.69 -3.44
CA ALA A 142 5.34 -0.86 -4.61
C ALA A 142 4.87 0.55 -4.23
N ALA A 143 4.07 0.70 -3.17
CA ALA A 143 3.56 1.99 -2.73
C ALA A 143 4.54 2.80 -1.88
N ARG A 144 5.44 2.13 -1.14
CA ARG A 144 6.45 2.76 -0.29
C ARG A 144 7.21 3.94 -0.93
N PRO A 145 7.84 3.81 -2.11
CA PRO A 145 8.63 4.91 -2.67
C PRO A 145 7.79 6.14 -3.03
N ASP A 146 6.54 5.94 -3.48
CA ASP A 146 5.63 7.05 -3.73
C ASP A 146 5.22 7.74 -2.44
N LEU A 147 5.04 6.96 -1.36
CA LEU A 147 4.70 7.48 -0.03
C LEU A 147 5.83 8.33 0.56
N TYR A 148 7.10 7.91 0.39
CA TYR A 148 8.27 8.67 0.86
C TYR A 148 8.45 10.00 0.12
N ARG A 149 8.10 10.05 -1.17
CA ARG A 149 8.15 11.28 -1.99
C ARG A 149 6.95 12.21 -1.79
N ALA A 150 5.99 11.85 -0.95
CA ALA A 150 4.75 12.60 -0.84
C ALA A 150 4.91 13.95 -0.12
N GLY A 151 6.02 14.18 0.61
CA GLY A 151 6.32 15.47 1.26
C GLY A 151 5.36 15.88 2.38
N THR A 152 4.59 14.94 2.94
CA THR A 152 3.76 15.15 4.13
C THR A 152 4.36 14.43 5.31
N PHE A 153 4.26 15.01 6.51
CA PHE A 153 4.78 14.40 7.73
C PHE A 153 4.15 13.02 7.98
N ARG A 154 2.82 12.94 7.95
CA ARG A 154 2.10 11.69 8.25
C ARG A 154 1.93 10.83 7.01
N LYS A 155 2.23 9.54 7.15
CA LYS A 155 2.26 8.58 6.03
C LYS A 155 1.61 7.27 6.44
N TYR A 156 0.62 6.85 5.66
CA TYR A 156 -0.21 5.70 5.96
C TYR A 156 -0.28 4.75 4.76
N LEU A 157 -0.09 3.46 5.02
CA LEU A 157 -0.45 2.38 4.10
C LEU A 157 -1.74 1.74 4.60
N LEU A 158 -2.81 1.80 3.81
CA LEU A 158 -4.10 1.20 4.13
C LEU A 158 -4.36 0.01 3.19
N VAL A 159 -4.33 -1.21 3.73
CA VAL A 159 -4.60 -2.43 2.98
C VAL A 159 -6.02 -2.90 3.24
N VAL A 160 -6.77 -3.19 2.18
CA VAL A 160 -8.10 -3.83 2.27
C VAL A 160 -7.99 -5.19 1.57
N THR A 161 -8.17 -6.29 2.32
CA THR A 161 -7.96 -7.66 1.81
C THR A 161 -8.88 -8.67 2.48
N ASP A 162 -9.24 -9.74 1.77
CA ASP A 162 -10.00 -10.88 2.31
C ASP A 162 -9.16 -12.14 2.57
N GLY A 163 -7.83 -12.04 2.42
CA GLY A 163 -6.98 -13.21 2.36
C GLY A 163 -5.58 -13.00 2.91
N GLU A 164 -4.86 -14.12 2.99
CA GLU A 164 -3.43 -14.11 3.33
C GLU A 164 -2.58 -13.91 2.09
N ASN A 165 -1.32 -13.53 2.30
CA ASN A 165 -0.37 -13.43 1.23
C ASN A 165 -0.06 -14.81 0.63
N THR A 166 -0.41 -15.02 -0.63
CA THR A 166 -0.22 -16.30 -1.36
C THR A 166 0.82 -16.19 -2.48
N SER A 167 1.35 -15.00 -2.73
CA SER A 167 2.37 -14.78 -3.77
C SER A 167 3.31 -13.63 -3.43
N GLY A 168 4.50 -13.62 -4.04
CA GLY A 168 5.49 -12.57 -3.82
C GLY A 168 6.15 -12.64 -2.43
N ARG A 169 6.72 -11.51 -1.99
CA ARG A 169 7.42 -11.39 -0.70
C ARG A 169 6.46 -11.51 0.49
N SER A 170 7.01 -11.93 1.62
CA SER A 170 6.31 -11.93 2.90
C SER A 170 5.91 -10.51 3.31
N PRO A 171 4.64 -10.24 3.65
CA PRO A 171 4.22 -8.94 4.15
C PRO A 171 4.87 -8.60 5.50
N VAL A 172 5.24 -9.61 6.31
CA VAL A 172 5.95 -9.42 7.57
C VAL A 172 7.32 -8.79 7.34
N ASP A 173 8.09 -9.35 6.40
CA ASP A 173 9.45 -8.88 6.11
C ASP A 173 9.43 -7.46 5.53
N VAL A 174 8.50 -7.21 4.60
CA VAL A 174 8.35 -5.90 3.96
C VAL A 174 7.85 -4.85 4.96
N ALA A 175 6.92 -5.18 5.84
CA ALA A 175 6.43 -4.26 6.86
C ALA A 175 7.53 -3.90 7.88
N ARG A 176 8.31 -4.89 8.33
CA ARG A 176 9.49 -4.65 9.20
C ARG A 176 10.57 -3.84 8.50
N GLU A 177 10.75 -4.03 7.21
CA GLU A 177 11.66 -3.21 6.40
C GLU A 177 11.19 -1.76 6.30
N ILE A 178 9.90 -1.53 6.01
CA ILE A 178 9.29 -0.20 5.98
C ILE A 178 9.46 0.50 7.32
N PHE A 179 9.08 -0.16 8.41
CA PHE A 179 9.15 0.39 9.76
C PHE A 179 10.58 0.79 10.15
N ARG A 180 11.55 -0.11 9.96
CA ARG A 180 12.97 0.18 10.27
C ARG A 180 13.51 1.31 9.41
N LYS A 181 13.19 1.33 8.12
CA LYS A 181 13.73 2.35 7.22
C LYS A 181 13.16 3.70 7.56
N SER A 182 11.85 3.82 7.78
CA SER A 182 11.18 5.07 8.10
C SER A 182 11.33 5.50 9.56
N ASP A 183 12.07 4.77 10.40
CA ASP A 183 12.14 4.98 11.85
C ASP A 183 10.74 5.11 12.49
N GLY A 184 9.81 4.25 12.06
CA GLY A 184 8.41 4.27 12.51
C GLY A 184 7.51 5.37 11.94
N ALA A 185 8.00 6.25 11.05
CA ALA A 185 7.21 7.34 10.48
C ALA A 185 6.08 6.88 9.52
N VAL A 186 6.13 5.66 9.01
CA VAL A 186 5.04 5.06 8.22
C VAL A 186 4.23 4.11 9.08
N GLN A 187 2.94 4.39 9.20
CA GLN A 187 1.99 3.51 9.86
C GLN A 187 1.26 2.63 8.83
N ILE A 188 1.00 1.38 9.21
CA ILE A 188 0.39 0.37 8.33
C ILE A 188 -0.91 -0.11 8.96
N TYR A 189 -2.02 0.08 8.25
CA TYR A 189 -3.35 -0.33 8.67
C TYR A 189 -3.89 -1.40 7.73
N PHE A 190 -4.38 -2.50 8.29
CA PHE A 190 -5.07 -3.54 7.54
C PHE A 190 -6.54 -3.55 7.90
N VAL A 191 -7.39 -3.66 6.90
CA VAL A 191 -8.81 -3.96 7.04
C VAL A 191 -9.04 -5.36 6.47
N ALA A 192 -9.18 -6.31 7.39
CA ALA A 192 -9.33 -7.73 7.13
C ALA A 192 -10.81 -8.06 6.92
N PHE A 193 -11.23 -8.21 5.66
CA PHE A 193 -12.63 -8.44 5.30
C PHE A 193 -12.92 -9.93 5.11
N ASP A 194 -13.85 -10.50 5.86
CA ASP A 194 -14.14 -11.94 5.82
C ASP A 194 -12.88 -12.82 6.05
N THR A 195 -12.00 -12.34 6.93
CA THR A 195 -10.80 -13.08 7.33
C THR A 195 -10.38 -12.68 8.74
N SER A 196 -9.68 -13.59 9.42
CA SER A 196 -9.30 -13.43 10.82
C SER A 196 -8.18 -12.38 10.97
N PRO A 197 -8.35 -11.33 11.80
CA PRO A 197 -7.33 -10.31 12.07
C PRO A 197 -6.04 -10.86 12.66
N GLU A 198 -6.11 -11.99 13.37
CA GLU A 198 -4.99 -12.65 14.04
C GLU A 198 -3.87 -13.02 13.06
N LYS A 199 -4.21 -13.27 11.80
CA LYS A 199 -3.26 -13.51 10.70
C LYS A 199 -2.32 -12.32 10.45
N PHE A 200 -2.74 -11.12 10.87
CA PHE A 200 -1.99 -9.87 10.73
C PHE A 200 -1.49 -9.33 12.07
N ALA A 201 -1.45 -10.15 13.12
CA ALA A 201 -0.99 -9.73 14.45
C ALA A 201 0.43 -9.14 14.46
N PHE A 202 1.26 -9.49 13.46
CA PHE A 202 2.61 -8.93 13.27
C PHE A 202 2.61 -7.40 13.11
N LEU A 203 1.50 -6.78 12.69
CA LEU A 203 1.41 -5.33 12.49
C LEU A 203 1.68 -4.55 13.78
N LYS A 204 1.31 -5.12 14.95
CA LYS A 204 1.57 -4.50 16.25
C LYS A 204 3.06 -4.33 16.55
N GLU A 205 3.92 -5.19 15.99
CA GLU A 205 5.38 -5.10 16.16
C GLU A 205 6.01 -3.99 15.30
N VAL A 206 5.27 -3.47 14.31
CA VAL A 206 5.75 -2.50 13.33
C VAL A 206 4.94 -1.20 13.35
N GLY A 207 4.34 -0.88 14.51
CA GLY A 207 3.57 0.36 14.70
C GLY A 207 2.30 0.43 13.85
N GLY A 208 1.79 -0.71 13.38
CA GLY A 208 0.55 -0.83 12.62
C GLY A 208 -0.58 -1.45 13.42
N ASP A 209 -1.76 -1.52 12.79
CA ASP A 209 -2.96 -2.10 13.40
C ASP A 209 -3.80 -2.85 12.35
N VAL A 210 -4.68 -3.73 12.83
CA VAL A 210 -5.61 -4.49 11.99
C VAL A 210 -7.02 -4.39 12.54
N LEU A 211 -7.98 -4.10 11.65
CA LEU A 211 -9.40 -4.11 11.95
C LEU A 211 -10.07 -5.23 11.17
N GLY A 212 -10.78 -6.09 11.88
CA GLY A 212 -11.61 -7.13 11.28
C GLY A 212 -12.97 -6.60 10.84
N ALA A 213 -13.47 -7.12 9.73
CA ALA A 213 -14.81 -6.90 9.25
C ALA A 213 -15.38 -8.22 8.74
N GLY A 214 -16.41 -8.74 9.41
CA GLY A 214 -17.14 -9.92 8.97
C GLY A 214 -18.24 -9.60 7.96
N THR A 215 -18.76 -8.37 7.93
CA THR A 215 -19.84 -7.96 7.01
C THR A 215 -19.52 -6.65 6.28
N GLY A 216 -20.29 -6.30 5.25
CA GLY A 216 -20.15 -5.00 4.56
C GLY A 216 -20.35 -3.79 5.46
N ALA A 217 -21.27 -3.88 6.44
CA ALA A 217 -21.49 -2.82 7.42
C ALA A 217 -20.28 -2.65 8.36
N GLU A 218 -19.70 -3.76 8.81
CA GLU A 218 -18.49 -3.77 9.63
C GLU A 218 -17.28 -3.28 8.82
N LEU A 219 -17.20 -3.59 7.53
CA LEU A 219 -16.14 -3.11 6.64
C LEU A 219 -16.19 -1.59 6.52
N ARG A 220 -17.37 -1.04 6.29
CA ARG A 220 -17.58 0.42 6.27
C ARG A 220 -17.18 1.06 7.60
N LYS A 221 -17.57 0.44 8.72
CA LYS A 221 -17.21 0.92 10.06
C LYS A 221 -15.71 0.87 10.29
N ALA A 222 -15.04 -0.22 9.94
CA ALA A 222 -13.59 -0.38 10.10
C ALA A 222 -12.82 0.67 9.28
N LEU A 223 -13.22 0.93 8.04
CA LEU A 223 -12.64 2.00 7.23
C LEU A 223 -12.87 3.37 7.86
N ASP A 224 -14.08 3.67 8.35
CA ASP A 224 -14.38 4.93 9.03
C ASP A 224 -13.57 5.08 10.33
N ASP A 225 -13.42 4.02 11.13
CA ASP A 225 -12.64 4.01 12.36
C ASP A 225 -11.14 4.25 12.09
N VAL A 226 -10.56 3.61 11.07
CA VAL A 226 -9.17 3.86 10.65
C VAL A 226 -9.03 5.30 10.18
N TYR A 227 -9.91 5.74 9.27
CA TYR A 227 -9.77 7.05 8.67
C TYR A 227 -9.96 8.15 9.71
N ARG A 228 -11.07 8.15 10.45
CA ARG A 228 -11.36 9.17 11.46
C ARG A 228 -10.47 9.04 12.68
N GLY A 229 -10.33 7.84 13.24
CA GLY A 229 -9.73 7.61 14.55
C GLY A 229 -8.22 7.47 14.55
N LYS A 230 -7.60 7.15 13.41
CA LYS A 230 -6.15 6.97 13.29
C LYS A 230 -5.52 7.95 12.32
N ILE A 231 -6.00 7.98 11.09
CA ILE A 231 -5.39 8.82 10.04
C ILE A 231 -5.66 10.31 10.29
N LEU A 232 -6.92 10.64 10.63
CA LEU A 232 -7.38 12.02 10.77
C LEU A 232 -7.36 12.54 12.21
N ALA A 233 -7.57 11.67 13.22
CA ALA A 233 -7.56 12.06 14.63
C ALA A 233 -6.16 12.16 15.24
N GLU A 234 -5.12 11.64 14.59
CA GLU A 234 -3.76 11.94 15.05
C GLU A 234 -3.34 13.38 14.67
N ALA A 235 -4.03 14.04 13.72
CA ALA A 235 -3.76 15.42 13.28
C ALA A 235 -3.69 16.52 14.37
N PRO A 236 -4.32 16.40 15.56
CA PRO A 236 -4.19 17.37 16.65
C PRO A 236 -3.05 17.07 17.64
N ALA A 237 -2.49 15.85 17.71
CA ALA A 237 -1.62 15.47 18.85
C ALA A 237 -0.16 15.91 18.73
N GLU A 238 0.31 16.32 17.54
CA GLU A 238 1.72 16.64 17.29
C GLU A 238 1.96 18.11 16.90
N ALA A 239 0.91 18.87 16.57
CA ALA A 239 1.02 20.30 16.32
C ALA A 239 1.38 21.10 17.60
N GLU A 240 1.25 20.49 18.79
CA GLU A 240 1.61 21.08 20.08
C GLU A 240 3.00 20.67 20.59
N ARG A 241 3.73 19.79 19.88
CA ARG A 241 5.14 19.51 20.23
C ARG A 241 6.01 20.56 19.56
N GLU A 242 6.22 21.67 20.25
CA GLU A 242 7.21 22.69 19.86
C GLU A 242 8.55 22.03 19.46
N PRO A 243 9.20 22.48 18.38
CA PRO A 243 10.53 22.00 18.06
C PRO A 243 11.48 22.45 19.18
N VAL A 244 12.11 21.48 19.84
CA VAL A 244 13.23 21.71 20.74
C VAL A 244 14.30 22.45 19.95
N LYS A 245 14.43 23.76 20.21
CA LYS A 245 15.53 24.57 19.68
C LYS A 245 16.84 23.95 20.15
N LYS A 246 17.66 23.50 19.20
CA LYS A 246 19.09 23.23 19.43
C LYS A 246 19.85 24.55 19.51
#